data_AF-A0A345NKK3-F1
#
_entry.id   AF-A0A345NKK3-F1
#
_cell.length_a   1.000
_cell.length_b   1.000
_cell.length_c   1.000
_cell.angle_alpha   90.00
_cell.angle_beta   90.00
_cell.angle_gamma   90.00
#
_symmetry.space_group_name_H-M   'P 1'
#
loop_
_entity.id
_entity.type
_entity.pdbx_description
1 polymer ?
#
loop_
_entity_poly.entity_id
_entity_poly.type
_entity_poly.pdbx_seq_one_letter_code
_entity_poly.pdbx_strand_id
1 'polypeptide(L)'
;MPRKAAATFTTPARRAAASSAGVRDGMTGKSGSAGRCRGAGARTRATVPAYSEHMDLRQWWRRVTAGRASATAAGRTGQDRPHAHQGRARSTGRSAKVSERAQPTGRPGRRAPVEESLPVMGVDACRGGWVGAVLDASGHGTPLVLVAATVAELVAAAGPVAVVGVDIPVGLPDGTRREADVQTRRFVGPRSSSVFTTPVRQAVYADSFGQANALNRERIGAGVSQQAWALRTRIAEVDAWLRQDLPFVVVEVHPEASFAQMAGAPAATSKRSAQGAAERRQVLTRSGVAPPGTLPVGVGVDDLLDACAAAWTAHRVKTGAGRTFPETPETFSDGLPAAIHV
;
A
#
# COMPACT_ATOMS: atom_id res chain seq x y z
N MET A 1 -66.91 -26.53 -25.96
CA MET A 1 -66.41 -27.30 -24.79
C MET A 1 -64.92 -26.99 -24.62
N PRO A 2 -64.48 -26.44 -23.46
CA PRO A 2 -63.31 -25.55 -23.37
C PRO A 2 -62.21 -26.03 -22.39
N ARG A 3 -61.08 -25.28 -22.32
CA ARG A 3 -60.28 -24.87 -21.12
C ARG A 3 -58.87 -24.47 -21.60
N LYS A 4 -58.42 -23.20 -21.63
CA LYS A 4 -58.15 -22.19 -20.58
C LYS A 4 -57.42 -22.75 -19.34
N ALA A 5 -56.15 -22.37 -19.19
CA ALA A 5 -55.46 -22.28 -17.91
C ALA A 5 -54.70 -20.94 -17.84
N ALA A 6 -55.28 -20.01 -17.08
CA ALA A 6 -54.59 -18.86 -16.50
C ALA A 6 -54.40 -19.20 -15.01
N ALA A 7 -53.18 -19.04 -14.48
CA ALA A 7 -52.91 -19.18 -13.06
C ALA A 7 -52.47 -17.83 -12.49
N THR A 8 -53.29 -17.38 -11.56
CA THR A 8 -53.26 -16.17 -10.75
C THR A 8 -52.10 -16.15 -9.76
N PHE A 9 -51.43 -14.99 -9.62
CA PHE A 9 -50.61 -14.66 -8.46
C PHE A 9 -51.51 -14.18 -7.32
N THR A 10 -51.36 -14.79 -6.14
CA THR A 10 -52.01 -14.37 -4.90
C THR A 10 -50.94 -14.04 -3.86
N THR A 11 -50.93 -12.79 -3.43
CA THR A 11 -50.15 -12.26 -2.30
C THR A 11 -50.79 -12.70 -0.97
N PRO A 12 -50.03 -13.06 0.08
CA PRO A 12 -50.54 -13.08 1.43
C PRO A 12 -50.24 -11.79 2.20
N ALA A 13 -51.23 -11.42 3.00
CA ALA A 13 -51.42 -10.17 3.71
C ALA A 13 -50.54 -10.01 4.96
N ARG A 14 -50.28 -8.74 5.31
CA ARG A 14 -49.81 -8.27 6.62
C ARG A 14 -50.98 -8.13 7.60
N ARG A 15 -50.79 -8.62 8.83
CA ARG A 15 -51.39 -8.19 10.11
C ARG A 15 -50.39 -8.57 11.21
N ALA A 16 -50.28 -7.96 12.37
CA ALA A 16 -50.57 -6.64 12.94
C ALA A 16 -50.01 -6.76 14.38
N ALA A 17 -49.34 -5.74 14.90
CA ALA A 17 -49.21 -5.57 16.35
C ALA A 17 -48.91 -4.11 16.66
N ALA A 18 -49.87 -3.47 17.32
CA ALA A 18 -49.76 -2.17 17.94
C ALA A 18 -49.44 -2.34 19.43
N SER A 19 -48.59 -1.49 20.00
CA SER A 19 -48.86 -0.90 21.32
C SER A 19 -48.17 0.47 21.47
N SER A 20 -49.01 1.49 21.64
CA SER A 20 -48.84 2.75 22.39
C SER A 20 -48.16 2.55 23.77
N ALA A 21 -47.67 3.51 24.54
CA ALA A 21 -47.43 4.96 24.47
C ALA A 21 -46.75 5.38 25.81
N GLY A 22 -46.20 6.60 25.86
CA GLY A 22 -45.85 7.35 27.08
C GLY A 22 -44.41 7.15 27.56
N VAL A 23 -43.63 8.16 27.95
CA VAL A 23 -43.94 9.48 28.53
C VAL A 23 -42.79 10.44 28.20
N ARG A 24 -43.12 11.70 27.88
CA ARG A 24 -42.20 12.85 27.96
C ARG A 24 -42.35 13.45 29.34
N ASP A 25 -41.26 13.91 29.93
CA ASP A 25 -41.24 15.20 30.63
C ASP A 25 -39.81 15.72 30.71
N GLY A 26 -39.69 17.04 30.55
CA GLY A 26 -38.47 17.78 30.74
C GLY A 26 -38.58 18.75 31.91
N MET A 27 -37.43 19.35 32.18
CA MET A 27 -37.23 20.70 32.72
C MET A 27 -36.92 20.89 34.22
N THR A 28 -35.82 21.62 34.40
CA THR A 28 -35.43 22.57 35.46
C THR A 28 -34.70 22.08 36.73
N GLY A 29 -33.46 22.58 36.89
CA GLY A 29 -33.20 23.59 37.93
C GLY A 29 -32.21 23.25 39.05
N LYS A 30 -31.12 24.05 39.11
CA LYS A 30 -30.36 24.50 40.32
C LYS A 30 -29.58 23.40 41.09
N SER A 31 -28.50 23.62 41.82
CA SER A 31 -27.55 24.71 42.08
C SER A 31 -26.52 24.16 43.09
N GLY A 32 -25.24 24.56 42.97
CA GLY A 32 -24.31 24.74 44.10
C GLY A 32 -23.83 23.52 44.90
N SER A 33 -22.52 23.30 44.92
CA SER A 33 -21.72 23.69 46.10
C SER A 33 -20.22 23.52 45.83
N ALA A 34 -19.48 24.52 46.29
CA ALA A 34 -18.03 24.54 46.33
C ALA A 34 -17.54 23.71 47.53
N GLY A 35 -16.58 22.83 47.29
CA GLY A 35 -15.78 22.18 48.32
C GLY A 35 -14.30 22.28 47.97
N ARG A 36 -13.65 23.35 48.41
CA ARG A 36 -12.18 23.40 48.53
C ARG A 36 -11.79 22.76 49.85
N CYS A 37 -10.90 21.78 49.82
CA CYS A 37 -9.91 21.57 50.87
C CYS A 37 -8.58 21.14 50.24
N ARG A 38 -7.53 21.81 50.73
CA ARG A 38 -6.12 21.76 50.31
C ARG A 38 -5.45 20.51 50.88
N GLY A 39 -4.36 20.05 50.26
CA GLY A 39 -3.42 19.18 50.98
C GLY A 39 -2.35 18.50 50.13
N ALA A 40 -1.13 19.02 50.25
CA ALA A 40 0.17 18.35 50.15
C ALA A 40 0.63 17.81 48.78
N GLY A 41 1.77 18.35 48.35
CA GLY A 41 2.47 17.93 47.16
C GLY A 41 3.37 16.71 47.38
N ALA A 42 3.55 15.97 46.30
CA ALA A 42 4.74 15.19 46.03
C ALA A 42 4.94 15.25 44.50
N ARG A 43 5.82 16.14 44.04
CA ARG A 43 6.29 16.12 42.64
C ARG A 43 7.27 14.97 42.51
N THR A 44 6.77 13.76 42.33
CA THR A 44 7.55 12.67 41.76
C THR A 44 7.71 12.97 40.27
N ARG A 45 8.88 13.51 39.89
CA ARG A 45 9.36 13.49 38.51
C ARG A 45 9.44 12.02 38.11
N ALA A 46 8.39 11.52 37.45
CA ALA A 46 8.45 10.28 36.72
C ALA A 46 9.41 10.53 35.54
N THR A 47 10.65 10.08 35.69
CA THR A 47 11.58 9.91 34.58
C THR A 47 10.95 8.89 33.64
N VAL A 48 10.36 9.39 32.55
CA VAL A 48 9.96 8.59 31.40
C VAL A 48 11.25 7.97 30.85
N PRO A 49 11.39 6.63 30.77
CA PRO A 49 12.54 6.04 30.11
C PRO A 49 12.48 6.45 28.64
N ALA A 50 13.53 7.13 28.16
CA ALA A 50 13.73 7.33 26.74
C ALA A 50 14.00 5.96 26.11
N TYR A 51 12.96 5.35 25.56
CA TYR A 51 13.09 4.11 24.79
C TYR A 51 13.64 4.46 23.41
N SER A 52 14.93 4.20 23.20
CA SER A 52 15.58 4.33 21.90
C SER A 52 15.29 3.10 21.05
N GLU A 53 14.09 2.99 20.48
CA GLU A 53 13.77 1.94 19.51
C GLU A 53 14.10 2.38 18.07
N HIS A 54 15.36 2.72 17.84
CA HIS A 54 15.93 2.60 16.50
C HIS A 54 16.44 1.16 16.37
N MET A 55 15.61 0.30 15.79
CA MET A 55 16.07 -1.02 15.38
C MET A 55 16.99 -0.84 14.17
N ASP A 56 18.30 -0.81 14.42
CA ASP A 56 19.36 -0.75 13.40
C ASP A 56 19.12 -1.84 12.36
N LEU A 57 19.18 -1.51 11.06
CA LEU A 57 19.05 -2.44 9.93
C LEU A 57 19.91 -3.69 10.11
N ARG A 58 21.11 -3.55 10.70
CA ARG A 58 21.99 -4.68 11.02
C ARG A 58 21.47 -5.52 12.19
N GLN A 59 20.86 -4.90 13.21
CA GLN A 59 20.20 -5.61 14.31
C GLN A 59 18.94 -6.33 13.82
N TRP A 60 18.20 -5.73 12.88
CA TRP A 60 17.06 -6.36 12.23
C TRP A 60 17.47 -7.57 11.42
N TRP A 61 18.47 -7.43 10.53
CA TRP A 61 19.00 -8.57 9.78
C TRP A 61 19.57 -9.65 10.72
N ARG A 62 20.30 -9.29 11.78
CA ARG A 62 20.75 -10.25 12.80
C ARG A 62 19.59 -11.02 13.44
N ARG A 63 18.49 -10.35 13.79
CA ARG A 63 17.30 -11.00 14.34
C ARG A 63 16.65 -11.95 13.33
N VAL A 64 16.51 -11.52 12.09
CA VAL A 64 15.88 -12.31 11.00
C VAL A 64 16.77 -13.47 10.55
N THR A 65 18.10 -13.35 10.63
CA THR A 65 19.05 -14.40 10.23
C THR A 65 19.51 -15.29 11.38
N ALA A 66 19.28 -14.91 12.64
CA ALA A 66 19.69 -15.71 13.80
C ALA A 66 19.04 -17.11 13.83
N GLY A 67 17.90 -17.30 13.16
CA GLY A 67 17.29 -18.62 12.96
C GLY A 67 17.94 -19.48 11.84
N ARG A 68 18.92 -18.95 11.09
CA ARG A 68 19.59 -19.66 9.97
C ARG A 68 20.91 -20.33 10.35
N ALA A 69 21.41 -20.18 11.58
CA ALA A 69 22.70 -20.74 11.98
C ALA A 69 22.57 -22.20 12.49
N SER A 70 22.29 -23.13 11.57
CA SER A 70 22.63 -24.55 11.71
C SER A 70 22.70 -25.21 10.33
N ALA A 71 23.59 -24.73 9.46
CA ALA A 71 24.16 -25.53 8.38
C ALA A 71 25.40 -24.85 7.78
N THR A 72 26.49 -25.61 7.76
CA THR A 72 27.72 -25.47 6.95
C THR A 72 28.59 -24.24 7.17
N ALA A 73 29.43 -24.32 8.20
CA ALA A 73 30.74 -23.69 8.22
C ALA A 73 31.77 -24.62 7.54
N ALA A 74 32.33 -24.19 6.41
CA ALA A 74 33.61 -24.66 5.91
C ALA A 74 34.30 -23.46 5.25
N GLY A 75 35.42 -23.05 5.85
CA GLY A 75 36.03 -21.75 5.61
C GLY A 75 36.85 -21.63 4.34
N ARG A 76 37.30 -20.39 4.11
CA ARG A 76 38.69 -20.10 3.75
C ARG A 76 38.96 -18.60 3.93
N THR A 77 40.04 -18.34 4.64
CA THR A 77 40.67 -17.04 4.87
C THR A 77 41.47 -16.62 3.64
N GLY A 78 41.54 -15.32 3.38
CA GLY A 78 42.40 -14.72 2.36
C GLY A 78 42.37 -13.20 2.45
N GLN A 79 43.41 -12.63 3.06
CA GLN A 79 43.74 -11.21 3.08
C GLN A 79 44.16 -10.76 1.67
N ASP A 80 43.82 -9.53 1.24
CA ASP A 80 44.76 -8.40 1.22
C ASP A 80 44.19 -7.12 0.56
N ARG A 81 44.93 -6.04 0.79
CA ARG A 81 44.64 -4.59 0.77
C ARG A 81 44.67 -3.90 -0.63
N PRO A 82 44.39 -2.58 -0.72
CA PRO A 82 43.73 -1.95 -1.87
C PRO A 82 44.68 -1.24 -2.85
N HIS A 83 44.20 -1.04 -4.08
CA HIS A 83 44.79 -0.08 -5.02
C HIS A 83 43.86 1.10 -5.30
N ALA A 84 44.38 2.29 -5.01
CA ALA A 84 43.82 3.57 -5.38
C ALA A 84 44.12 3.87 -6.86
N HIS A 85 43.13 4.40 -7.59
CA HIS A 85 43.38 5.16 -8.81
C HIS A 85 42.57 6.46 -8.79
N GLN A 86 43.32 7.56 -8.76
CA GLN A 86 42.84 8.92 -9.03
C GLN A 86 42.60 9.05 -10.54
N GLY A 87 41.46 9.61 -10.91
CA GLY A 87 41.11 9.96 -12.29
C GLY A 87 40.29 11.24 -12.30
N ARG A 88 40.96 12.36 -12.56
CA ARG A 88 40.41 13.71 -12.66
C ARG A 88 39.73 13.88 -14.01
N ALA A 89 38.44 14.24 -14.06
CA ALA A 89 37.77 14.66 -15.29
C ALA A 89 37.00 15.98 -15.08
N ARG A 90 37.23 16.89 -16.02
CA ARG A 90 36.83 18.30 -16.01
C ARG A 90 35.33 18.45 -16.31
N SER A 91 34.69 19.34 -15.56
CA SER A 91 33.32 19.79 -15.80
C SER A 91 33.28 20.78 -16.96
N THR A 92 32.61 20.43 -18.05
CA THR A 92 32.11 21.41 -19.03
C THR A 92 30.60 21.36 -19.00
N GLY A 93 30.00 22.48 -18.58
CA GLY A 93 28.56 22.67 -18.53
C GLY A 93 27.93 22.53 -19.91
N ARG A 94 26.83 21.79 -19.96
CA ARG A 94 25.91 21.78 -21.09
C ARG A 94 24.50 21.83 -20.53
N SER A 95 23.77 22.88 -20.88
CA SER A 95 22.37 23.10 -20.53
C SER A 95 21.56 21.82 -20.68
N ALA A 96 20.91 21.42 -19.60
CA ALA A 96 20.00 20.28 -19.58
C ALA A 96 18.80 20.59 -20.49
N LYS A 97 18.73 19.95 -21.66
CA LYS A 97 17.47 19.77 -22.37
C LYS A 97 16.54 18.99 -21.45
N VAL A 98 15.34 19.49 -21.22
CA VAL A 98 14.24 18.77 -20.55
C VAL A 98 14.06 17.47 -21.32
N SER A 99 14.37 16.33 -20.70
CA SER A 99 14.27 15.02 -21.34
C SER A 99 12.80 14.64 -21.46
N GLU A 100 12.34 14.49 -22.70
CA GLU A 100 11.15 13.71 -23.07
C GLU A 100 11.17 12.41 -22.25
N ARG A 101 10.14 12.14 -21.43
CA ARG A 101 10.11 10.93 -20.60
C ARG A 101 9.75 9.77 -21.54
N ALA A 102 10.75 9.22 -22.21
CA ALA A 102 10.56 8.13 -23.16
C ALA A 102 9.94 6.92 -22.47
N GLN A 103 8.99 6.26 -23.14
CA GLN A 103 8.43 5.01 -22.67
C GLN A 103 9.54 3.95 -22.63
N PRO A 104 9.67 3.17 -21.54
CA PRO A 104 10.72 2.19 -21.46
C PRO A 104 10.41 1.06 -22.45
N THR A 105 11.37 0.80 -23.33
CA THR A 105 11.31 -0.25 -24.34
C THR A 105 11.83 -1.56 -23.76
N GLY A 106 11.03 -2.62 -23.78
CA GLY A 106 11.46 -3.94 -23.32
C GLY A 106 10.34 -4.75 -22.68
N ARG A 107 10.48 -6.08 -22.72
CA ARG A 107 9.64 -6.99 -21.94
C ARG A 107 10.05 -6.90 -20.46
N PRO A 108 9.11 -7.10 -19.52
CA PRO A 108 9.47 -7.18 -18.12
C PRO A 108 10.44 -8.35 -17.88
N GLY A 109 11.25 -8.24 -16.83
CA GLY A 109 12.17 -9.30 -16.42
C GLY A 109 11.45 -10.62 -16.11
N ARG A 110 12.21 -11.71 -15.99
CA ARG A 110 11.62 -13.00 -15.63
C ARG A 110 11.08 -12.90 -14.21
N ARG A 111 9.86 -13.39 -13.99
CA ARG A 111 9.30 -13.49 -12.65
C ARG A 111 10.09 -14.53 -11.85
N ALA A 112 10.77 -14.09 -10.81
CA ALA A 112 11.50 -14.98 -9.90
C ALA A 112 10.52 -15.93 -9.17
N PRO A 113 10.94 -17.15 -8.82
CA PRO A 113 10.18 -17.98 -7.88
C PRO A 113 10.11 -17.29 -6.51
N VAL A 114 9.05 -17.55 -5.77
CA VAL A 114 8.85 -16.99 -4.43
C VAL A 114 9.64 -17.82 -3.42
N GLU A 115 10.61 -17.20 -2.76
CA GLU A 115 11.38 -17.80 -1.66
C GLU A 115 10.69 -17.57 -0.32
N GLU A 116 9.95 -18.56 0.19
CA GLU A 116 9.12 -18.40 1.41
C GLU A 116 9.91 -17.97 2.66
N SER A 117 11.19 -18.35 2.72
CA SER A 117 12.12 -18.05 3.82
C SER A 117 12.63 -16.60 3.83
N LEU A 118 12.28 -15.80 2.82
CA LEU A 118 12.65 -14.40 2.74
C LEU A 118 11.56 -13.46 3.31
N PRO A 119 11.97 -12.27 3.80
CA PRO A 119 11.08 -11.17 4.14
C PRO A 119 10.17 -10.74 2.98
N VAL A 120 9.14 -9.96 3.29
CA VAL A 120 8.35 -9.23 2.29
C VAL A 120 8.39 -7.74 2.58
N MET A 121 8.05 -6.94 1.58
CA MET A 121 8.05 -5.50 1.70
C MET A 121 6.76 -4.91 1.12
N GLY A 122 6.16 -3.98 1.85
CA GLY A 122 5.13 -3.09 1.33
C GLY A 122 5.70 -1.71 1.07
N VAL A 123 5.30 -1.07 -0.02
CA VAL A 123 5.84 0.20 -0.49
C VAL A 123 4.71 1.15 -0.83
N ASP A 124 4.83 2.40 -0.36
CA ASP A 124 3.94 3.50 -0.72
C ASP A 124 4.72 4.80 -0.99
N ALA A 125 4.17 5.66 -1.84
CA ALA A 125 4.76 6.95 -2.17
C ALA A 125 4.52 7.96 -1.04
N CYS A 126 5.57 8.66 -0.62
CA CYS A 126 5.48 9.67 0.42
C CYS A 126 6.21 10.95 0.01
N ARG A 127 6.11 12.00 0.84
CA ARG A 127 6.82 13.26 0.59
C ARG A 127 8.34 13.08 0.56
N GLY A 128 8.87 12.10 1.29
CA GLY A 128 10.29 11.73 1.30
C GLY A 128 10.77 10.91 0.10
N GLY A 129 9.89 10.57 -0.85
CA GLY A 129 10.18 9.62 -1.91
C GLY A 129 9.23 8.44 -1.82
N TRP A 130 9.72 7.37 -1.21
CA TRP A 130 9.00 6.14 -0.94
C TRP A 130 9.23 5.71 0.51
N VAL A 131 8.18 5.22 1.16
CA VAL A 131 8.26 4.53 2.44
C VAL A 131 8.08 3.04 2.22
N GLY A 132 8.88 2.24 2.93
CA GLY A 132 8.85 0.79 2.89
C GLY A 132 8.63 0.20 4.26
N ALA A 133 7.70 -0.75 4.39
CA ALA A 133 7.49 -1.56 5.58
C ALA A 133 7.95 -3.00 5.30
N VAL A 134 9.04 -3.43 5.94
CA VAL A 134 9.60 -4.78 5.76
C VAL A 134 9.15 -5.68 6.91
N LEU A 135 8.42 -6.73 6.56
CA LEU A 135 8.04 -7.80 7.49
C LEU A 135 8.98 -8.98 7.29
N ASP A 136 9.37 -9.64 8.37
CA ASP A 136 10.18 -10.85 8.28
C ASP A 136 9.42 -12.00 7.57
N ALA A 137 10.07 -13.16 7.47
CA ALA A 137 9.47 -14.30 6.78
C ALA A 137 8.13 -14.74 7.38
N SER A 138 7.88 -14.51 8.68
CA SER A 138 6.62 -14.84 9.33
C SER A 138 5.47 -13.93 8.87
N GLY A 139 5.75 -12.73 8.37
CA GLY A 139 4.71 -11.75 8.01
C GLY A 139 4.04 -11.06 9.20
N HIS A 140 4.53 -11.26 10.41
CA HIS A 140 3.94 -10.72 11.65
C HIS A 140 4.93 -9.82 12.39
N GLY A 141 4.41 -9.04 13.34
CA GLY A 141 5.19 -8.17 14.22
C GLY A 141 5.33 -6.73 13.73
N THR A 142 6.32 -6.04 14.27
CA THR A 142 6.61 -4.65 13.93
C THR A 142 7.53 -4.59 12.71
N PRO A 143 7.10 -3.98 11.59
CA PRO A 143 7.92 -3.91 10.39
C PRO A 143 9.12 -2.96 10.60
N LEU A 144 10.23 -3.28 9.93
CA LEU A 144 11.29 -2.30 9.73
C LEU A 144 10.81 -1.25 8.72
N VAL A 145 10.91 0.03 9.09
CA VAL A 145 10.51 1.13 8.21
C VAL A 145 11.74 1.76 7.56
N LEU A 146 11.72 1.82 6.23
CA LEU A 146 12.76 2.41 5.40
C LEU A 146 12.19 3.56 4.58
N VAL A 147 13.04 4.53 4.23
CA VAL A 147 12.68 5.63 3.33
C VAL A 147 13.82 5.87 2.35
N ALA A 148 13.50 6.03 1.08
CA ALA A 148 14.46 6.41 0.04
C ALA A 148 13.79 7.25 -1.04
N ALA A 149 14.59 7.94 -1.85
CA ALA A 149 14.09 8.85 -2.88
C ALA A 149 13.43 8.08 -4.05
N THR A 150 13.96 6.90 -4.36
CA THR A 150 13.49 6.02 -5.44
C THR A 150 13.09 4.63 -4.93
N VAL A 151 12.21 3.95 -5.67
CA VAL A 151 11.75 2.59 -5.32
C VAL A 151 12.91 1.58 -5.37
N ALA A 152 13.83 1.74 -6.32
CA ALA A 152 14.99 0.86 -6.47
C ALA A 152 15.95 0.98 -5.27
N GLU A 153 16.26 2.21 -4.82
CA GLU A 153 17.08 2.45 -3.62
C GLU A 153 16.39 1.90 -2.37
N LEU A 154 15.07 2.09 -2.26
CA LEU A 154 14.29 1.61 -1.13
C LEU A 154 14.37 0.09 -0.98
N VAL A 155 14.12 -0.64 -2.09
CA VAL A 155 14.16 -2.12 -2.09
C VAL A 155 15.58 -2.64 -1.91
N ALA A 156 16.58 -1.98 -2.50
CA ALA A 156 17.99 -2.33 -2.28
C ALA A 156 18.39 -2.19 -0.81
N ALA A 157 17.91 -1.15 -0.12
CA ALA A 157 18.17 -0.93 1.31
C ALA A 157 17.50 -1.99 2.21
N ALA A 158 16.39 -2.59 1.79
CA ALA A 158 15.74 -3.69 2.51
C ALA A 158 16.59 -4.97 2.50
N GLY A 159 17.38 -5.18 1.44
CA GLY A 159 18.11 -6.43 1.19
C GLY A 159 17.21 -7.49 0.53
N PRO A 160 17.55 -8.79 0.61
CA PRO A 160 16.76 -9.85 0.01
C PRO A 160 15.31 -9.90 0.52
N VAL A 161 14.36 -9.88 -0.40
CA VAL A 161 12.91 -10.01 -0.15
C VAL A 161 12.31 -11.01 -1.15
N ALA A 162 11.20 -11.65 -0.80
CA ALA A 162 10.47 -12.55 -1.69
C ALA A 162 9.47 -11.80 -2.58
N VAL A 163 8.73 -10.88 -1.98
CA VAL A 163 7.62 -10.15 -2.60
C VAL A 163 7.64 -8.70 -2.16
N VAL A 164 7.47 -7.79 -3.11
CA VAL A 164 7.26 -6.36 -2.91
C VAL A 164 5.84 -6.01 -3.35
N GLY A 165 5.00 -5.58 -2.42
CA GLY A 165 3.70 -4.99 -2.71
C GLY A 165 3.83 -3.48 -2.85
N VAL A 166 3.34 -2.89 -3.95
CA VAL A 166 3.43 -1.44 -4.21
C VAL A 166 2.04 -0.85 -4.47
N ASP A 167 1.73 0.30 -3.86
CA ASP A 167 0.50 1.07 -4.15
C ASP A 167 0.66 1.94 -5.39
N ILE A 168 0.96 1.29 -6.52
CA ILE A 168 1.02 1.90 -7.85
C ILE A 168 0.51 0.91 -8.89
N PRO A 169 -0.24 1.37 -9.91
CA PRO A 169 -0.64 0.56 -11.04
C PRO A 169 0.50 -0.21 -11.71
N VAL A 170 0.33 -1.51 -11.87
CA VAL A 170 1.15 -2.44 -12.65
C VAL A 170 0.31 -3.00 -13.80
N GLY A 171 0.91 -3.14 -15.00
CA GLY A 171 0.17 -3.52 -16.20
C GLY A 171 -0.67 -2.36 -16.74
N LEU A 172 -0.01 -1.40 -17.41
CA LEU A 172 -0.66 -0.19 -17.91
C LEU A 172 -1.42 -0.47 -19.22
N PRO A 173 -2.69 -0.06 -19.34
CA PRO A 173 -3.50 -0.41 -20.50
C PRO A 173 -3.11 0.41 -21.73
N ASP A 174 -3.26 -0.18 -22.91
CA ASP A 174 -2.99 0.51 -24.19
C ASP A 174 -4.19 1.34 -24.67
N GLY A 175 -5.41 0.84 -24.42
CA GLY A 175 -6.63 1.42 -24.97
C GLY A 175 -7.93 0.95 -24.34
N THR A 176 -7.86 0.34 -23.15
CA THR A 176 -9.04 -0.13 -22.40
C THR A 176 -8.97 0.34 -20.95
N ARG A 177 -10.08 0.24 -20.23
CA ARG A 177 -10.05 0.26 -18.77
C ARG A 177 -9.57 -1.12 -18.30
N ARG A 178 -8.76 -1.15 -17.23
CA ARG A 178 -8.32 -2.41 -16.62
C ARG A 178 -9.45 -3.03 -15.82
N GLU A 179 -9.66 -4.32 -15.95
CA GLU A 179 -10.56 -5.10 -15.10
C GLU A 179 -10.10 -5.09 -13.64
N ALA A 180 -8.79 -4.94 -13.39
CA ALA A 180 -8.24 -4.76 -12.05
C ALA A 180 -8.91 -3.59 -11.30
N ASP A 181 -9.02 -2.42 -11.95
CA ASP A 181 -9.66 -1.24 -11.39
C ASP A 181 -11.17 -1.48 -11.18
N VAL A 182 -11.83 -2.06 -12.18
CA VAL A 182 -13.28 -2.30 -12.19
C VAL A 182 -13.69 -3.25 -11.06
N GLN A 183 -12.97 -4.37 -10.90
CA GLN A 183 -13.28 -5.37 -9.89
C GLN A 183 -12.91 -4.90 -8.49
N THR A 184 -11.79 -4.18 -8.34
CA THR A 184 -11.43 -3.58 -7.05
C THR A 184 -12.46 -2.54 -6.61
N ARG A 185 -12.98 -1.71 -7.52
CA ARG A 185 -14.09 -0.77 -7.22
C ARG A 185 -15.34 -1.48 -6.71
N ARG A 186 -15.72 -2.60 -7.35
CA ARG A 186 -16.86 -3.41 -6.90
C ARG A 186 -16.60 -3.97 -5.51
N PHE A 187 -15.38 -4.44 -5.24
CA PHE A 187 -14.99 -4.98 -3.94
C PHE A 187 -15.03 -3.95 -2.81
N VAL A 188 -14.50 -2.75 -3.02
CA VAL A 188 -14.48 -1.69 -1.98
C VAL A 188 -15.80 -0.92 -1.87
N GLY A 189 -16.75 -1.14 -2.79
CA GLY A 189 -18.14 -0.68 -2.73
C GLY A 189 -18.29 0.84 -2.50
N PRO A 190 -18.80 1.29 -1.33
CA PRO A 190 -18.93 2.72 -1.00
C PRO A 190 -17.63 3.51 -1.09
N ARG A 191 -16.46 2.83 -1.04
CA ARG A 191 -15.14 3.42 -1.20
C ARG A 191 -14.60 3.33 -2.62
N SER A 192 -15.43 3.04 -3.62
CA SER A 192 -15.00 2.92 -5.03
C SER A 192 -14.26 4.14 -5.58
N SER A 193 -14.49 5.33 -5.03
CA SER A 193 -13.76 6.55 -5.39
C SER A 193 -12.30 6.56 -4.94
N SER A 194 -11.90 5.69 -4.02
CA SER A 194 -10.48 5.50 -3.65
C SER A 194 -9.66 4.83 -4.75
N VAL A 195 -10.32 4.02 -5.59
CA VAL A 195 -9.69 3.37 -6.74
C VAL A 195 -9.79 4.32 -7.93
N PHE A 196 -8.71 5.03 -8.23
CA PHE A 196 -8.66 5.86 -9.45
C PHE A 196 -8.60 4.97 -10.70
N THR A 197 -8.99 5.49 -11.86
CA THR A 197 -8.83 4.75 -13.13
C THR A 197 -7.40 4.95 -13.61
N THR A 198 -6.68 3.85 -13.80
CA THR A 198 -5.32 3.89 -14.32
C THR A 198 -5.32 4.48 -15.73
N PRO A 199 -4.55 5.55 -15.97
CA PRO A 199 -4.43 6.12 -17.31
C PRO A 199 -3.81 5.11 -18.28
N VAL A 200 -4.17 5.22 -19.56
CA VAL A 200 -3.46 4.48 -20.61
C VAL A 200 -1.98 4.84 -20.59
N ARG A 201 -1.13 3.89 -20.99
CA ARG A 201 0.33 4.05 -20.92
C ARG A 201 0.80 5.34 -21.59
N GLN A 202 0.26 5.67 -22.77
CA GLN A 202 0.58 6.92 -23.48
C GLN A 202 0.29 8.18 -22.64
N ALA A 203 -0.78 8.19 -21.85
CA ALA A 203 -1.14 9.33 -21.01
C ALA A 203 -0.23 9.48 -19.77
N VAL A 204 0.32 8.37 -19.24
CA VAL A 204 1.29 8.39 -18.13
C VAL A 204 2.59 9.12 -18.54
N TYR A 205 3.01 8.93 -19.79
CA TYR A 205 4.25 9.49 -20.35
C TYR A 205 4.07 10.80 -21.10
N ALA A 206 2.86 11.37 -21.13
CA ALA A 206 2.60 12.65 -21.76
C ALA A 206 3.26 13.82 -21.00
N ASP A 207 3.64 14.87 -21.73
CA ASP A 207 4.39 16.02 -21.17
C ASP A 207 3.52 16.97 -20.36
N SER A 208 2.21 16.96 -20.62
CA SER A 208 1.26 17.85 -19.96
C SER A 208 -0.05 17.15 -19.62
N PHE A 209 -0.75 17.68 -18.61
CA PHE A 209 -2.07 17.19 -18.23
C PHE A 209 -3.07 17.28 -19.38
N GLY A 210 -3.00 18.35 -20.19
CA GLY A 210 -3.88 18.54 -21.34
C GLY A 210 -3.70 17.43 -22.38
N GLN A 211 -2.45 17.13 -22.73
CA GLN A 211 -2.13 16.03 -23.65
C GLN A 211 -2.53 14.67 -23.07
N ALA A 212 -2.19 14.40 -21.81
CA ALA A 212 -2.57 13.15 -21.13
C ALA A 212 -4.08 12.93 -21.12
N ASN A 213 -4.83 13.98 -20.78
CA ASN A 213 -6.29 13.94 -20.72
C ASN A 213 -6.92 13.76 -22.10
N ALA A 214 -6.36 14.38 -23.15
CA ALA A 214 -6.80 14.17 -24.53
C ALA A 214 -6.57 12.73 -24.98
N LEU A 215 -5.34 12.22 -24.83
CA LEU A 215 -4.97 10.84 -25.18
C LEU A 215 -5.85 9.81 -24.45
N ASN A 216 -6.06 10.00 -23.14
CA ASN A 216 -6.86 9.07 -22.36
C ASN A 216 -8.34 9.10 -22.77
N ARG A 217 -8.90 10.29 -23.08
CA ARG A 217 -10.28 10.42 -23.59
C ARG A 217 -10.46 9.75 -24.94
N GLU A 218 -9.52 9.97 -25.85
CA GLU A 218 -9.54 9.36 -27.17
C GLU A 218 -9.53 7.83 -27.07
N ARG A 219 -8.69 7.27 -26.19
CA ARG A 219 -8.49 5.82 -26.07
C ARG A 219 -9.61 5.11 -25.30
N ILE A 220 -10.05 5.66 -24.16
CA ILE A 220 -10.94 4.95 -23.23
C ILE A 220 -12.21 5.73 -22.85
N GLY A 221 -12.49 6.84 -23.55
CA GLY A 221 -13.67 7.67 -23.32
C GLY A 221 -13.68 8.42 -21.98
N ALA A 222 -12.55 8.47 -21.26
CA ALA A 222 -12.45 9.09 -19.94
C ALA A 222 -11.19 9.95 -19.78
N GLY A 223 -11.32 11.04 -19.03
CA GLY A 223 -10.18 11.90 -18.70
C GLY A 223 -9.24 11.30 -17.65
N VAL A 224 -8.07 11.91 -17.52
CA VAL A 224 -7.13 11.62 -16.41
C VAL A 224 -7.54 12.45 -15.21
N SER A 225 -7.66 11.84 -14.03
CA SER A 225 -7.95 12.57 -12.79
C SER A 225 -6.71 13.33 -12.30
N GLN A 226 -6.89 14.38 -11.50
CA GLN A 226 -5.76 15.10 -10.90
C GLN A 226 -4.91 14.20 -9.99
N GLN A 227 -5.53 13.25 -9.30
CA GLN A 227 -4.83 12.26 -8.49
C GLN A 227 -3.94 11.36 -9.35
N ALA A 228 -4.47 10.80 -10.45
CA ALA A 228 -3.70 9.97 -11.36
C ALA A 228 -2.55 10.76 -12.02
N TRP A 229 -2.80 12.03 -12.38
CA TRP A 229 -1.79 12.92 -12.94
C TRP A 229 -0.65 13.26 -11.95
N ALA A 230 -1.01 13.48 -10.68
CA ALA A 230 -0.03 13.72 -9.62
C ALA A 230 0.86 12.49 -9.38
N LEU A 231 0.31 11.27 -9.51
CA LEU A 231 1.03 10.01 -9.35
C LEU A 231 1.82 9.57 -10.59
N ARG A 232 1.63 10.19 -11.76
CA ARG A 232 2.21 9.73 -13.04
C ARG A 232 3.73 9.50 -12.97
N THR A 233 4.44 10.33 -12.21
CA THR A 233 5.91 10.24 -12.10
C THR A 233 6.34 8.99 -11.35
N ARG A 234 5.55 8.58 -10.34
CA ARG A 234 5.71 7.33 -9.58
C ARG A 234 5.27 6.12 -10.39
N ILE A 235 4.17 6.24 -11.14
CA ILE A 235 3.73 5.19 -12.08
C ILE A 235 4.82 4.91 -13.11
N ALA A 236 5.34 5.94 -13.77
CA ALA A 236 6.41 5.79 -14.75
C ALA A 236 7.74 5.31 -14.13
N GLU A 237 8.03 5.66 -12.87
CA GLU A 237 9.20 5.15 -12.15
C GLU A 237 9.10 3.64 -11.93
N VAL A 238 7.95 3.15 -11.44
CA VAL A 238 7.70 1.72 -11.23
C VAL A 238 7.65 0.98 -12.57
N ASP A 239 6.97 1.52 -13.58
CA ASP A 239 6.89 0.91 -14.92
C ASP A 239 8.27 0.72 -15.56
N ALA A 240 9.19 1.66 -15.37
CA ALA A 240 10.57 1.55 -15.82
C ALA A 240 11.39 0.57 -14.97
N TRP A 241 11.21 0.59 -13.65
CA TRP A 241 11.90 -0.32 -12.72
C TRP A 241 11.58 -1.79 -12.99
N LEU A 242 10.32 -2.11 -13.33
CA LEU A 242 9.85 -3.46 -13.65
C LEU A 242 10.40 -4.05 -14.96
N ARG A 243 11.14 -3.26 -15.75
CA ARG A 243 11.82 -3.74 -16.97
C ARG A 243 13.14 -4.45 -16.69
N GLN A 244 13.57 -4.46 -15.43
CA GLN A 244 14.78 -5.13 -14.99
C GLN A 244 14.48 -6.59 -14.63
N ASP A 245 15.52 -7.43 -14.62
CA ASP A 245 15.41 -8.80 -14.11
C ASP A 245 15.49 -8.78 -12.58
N LEU A 246 14.34 -8.61 -11.93
CA LEU A 246 14.23 -8.48 -10.48
C LEU A 246 14.24 -9.88 -9.82
N PRO A 247 15.08 -10.12 -8.79
CA PRO A 247 15.19 -11.43 -8.14
C PRO A 247 14.04 -11.72 -7.15
N PHE A 248 12.91 -11.00 -7.27
CA PHE A 248 11.75 -11.08 -6.40
C PHE A 248 10.48 -10.75 -7.18
N VAL A 249 9.33 -11.08 -6.60
CA VAL A 249 8.03 -10.76 -7.20
C VAL A 249 7.60 -9.35 -6.81
N VAL A 250 7.11 -8.57 -7.76
CA VAL A 250 6.44 -7.28 -7.51
C VAL A 250 4.95 -7.43 -7.83
N VAL A 251 4.09 -6.91 -6.97
CA VAL A 251 2.63 -6.92 -7.14
C VAL A 251 2.02 -5.55 -6.84
N GLU A 252 1.01 -5.16 -7.61
CA GLU A 252 0.17 -4.00 -7.29
C GLU A 252 -0.75 -4.34 -6.11
N VAL A 253 -0.78 -3.45 -5.13
CA VAL A 253 -1.65 -3.53 -3.96
C VAL A 253 -2.47 -2.27 -3.89
N HIS A 254 -3.71 -2.35 -3.40
CA HIS A 254 -4.52 -1.18 -3.10
C HIS A 254 -4.81 -1.14 -1.58
N PRO A 255 -4.33 -0.15 -0.82
CA PRO A 255 -4.45 -0.13 0.64
C PRO A 255 -5.89 -0.20 1.14
N GLU A 256 -6.83 0.57 0.56
CA GLU A 256 -8.24 0.51 0.98
C GLU A 256 -8.88 -0.86 0.70
N ALA A 257 -8.42 -1.57 -0.35
CA ALA A 257 -8.88 -2.94 -0.61
C ALA A 257 -8.26 -3.91 0.39
N SER A 258 -6.97 -3.72 0.72
CA SER A 258 -6.28 -4.52 1.73
C SER A 258 -6.92 -4.35 3.11
N PHE A 259 -7.23 -3.12 3.53
CA PHE A 259 -7.96 -2.85 4.77
C PHE A 259 -9.37 -3.45 4.75
N ALA A 260 -10.10 -3.35 3.63
CA ALA A 260 -11.41 -3.96 3.50
C ALA A 260 -11.34 -5.50 3.62
N GLN A 261 -10.31 -6.12 3.04
CA GLN A 261 -10.06 -7.55 3.15
C GLN A 261 -9.71 -7.95 4.60
N MET A 262 -8.85 -7.20 5.28
CA MET A 262 -8.49 -7.44 6.69
C MET A 262 -9.69 -7.28 7.63
N ALA A 263 -10.50 -6.24 7.43
CA ALA A 263 -11.63 -5.92 8.30
C ALA A 263 -12.91 -6.72 7.98
N GLY A 264 -12.98 -7.34 6.79
CA GLY A 264 -14.19 -7.99 6.27
C GLY A 264 -15.26 -7.01 5.77
N ALA A 265 -14.98 -5.70 5.79
CA ALA A 265 -15.86 -4.64 5.30
C ALA A 265 -15.03 -3.38 4.96
N PRO A 266 -15.49 -2.51 4.04
CA PRO A 266 -14.81 -1.24 3.73
C PRO A 266 -14.71 -0.32 4.96
N ALA A 267 -13.62 0.45 5.04
CA ALA A 267 -13.38 1.37 6.15
C ALA A 267 -14.51 2.41 6.30
N ALA A 268 -14.97 2.64 7.53
CA ALA A 268 -16.07 3.55 7.82
C ALA A 268 -15.64 5.02 7.80
N THR A 269 -14.35 5.29 8.04
CA THR A 269 -13.82 6.65 8.14
C THR A 269 -12.70 6.96 7.15
N SER A 270 -12.57 8.24 6.81
CA SER A 270 -11.52 8.74 5.91
C SER A 270 -10.13 8.49 6.48
N LYS A 271 -9.19 8.00 5.66
CA LYS A 271 -7.80 7.76 6.08
C LYS A 271 -7.07 8.99 6.62
N ARG A 272 -7.52 10.19 6.22
CA ARG A 272 -6.93 11.48 6.63
C ARG A 272 -7.42 11.98 8.00
N SER A 273 -8.38 11.31 8.64
CA SER A 273 -8.81 11.66 10.00
C SER A 273 -8.04 10.86 11.04
N ALA A 274 -7.89 11.41 12.25
CA ALA A 274 -7.28 10.69 13.37
C ALA A 274 -8.03 9.38 13.68
N GLN A 275 -9.36 9.39 13.57
CA GLN A 275 -10.19 8.19 13.73
C GLN A 275 -9.90 7.15 12.65
N GLY A 276 -9.72 7.56 11.39
CA GLY A 276 -9.39 6.63 10.29
C GLY A 276 -7.99 6.06 10.36
N ALA A 277 -7.03 6.82 10.88
CA ALA A 277 -5.71 6.30 11.20
C ALA A 277 -5.77 5.27 12.34
N ALA A 278 -6.57 5.53 13.38
CA ALA A 278 -6.75 4.59 14.49
C ALA A 278 -7.46 3.30 14.04
N GLU A 279 -8.50 3.41 13.22
CA GLU A 279 -9.21 2.28 12.61
C GLU A 279 -8.23 1.36 11.84
N ARG A 280 -7.40 1.95 10.97
CA ARG A 280 -6.40 1.22 10.18
C ARG A 280 -5.31 0.56 11.04
N ARG A 281 -4.81 1.26 12.07
CA ARG A 281 -3.88 0.66 13.04
C ARG A 281 -4.49 -0.54 13.75
N GLN A 282 -5.74 -0.43 14.20
CA GLN A 282 -6.42 -1.53 14.90
C GLN A 282 -6.62 -2.74 13.98
N VAL A 283 -6.97 -2.51 12.71
CA VAL A 283 -7.10 -3.58 11.71
C VAL A 283 -5.75 -4.26 11.47
N LEU A 284 -4.68 -3.50 11.21
CA LEU A 284 -3.33 -4.06 11.05
C LEU A 284 -2.88 -4.89 12.24
N THR A 285 -3.04 -4.36 13.46
CA THR A 285 -2.62 -5.05 14.69
C THR A 285 -3.37 -6.37 14.87
N ARG A 286 -4.69 -6.40 14.61
CA ARG A 286 -5.48 -7.65 14.65
C ARG A 286 -5.07 -8.64 13.57
N SER A 287 -4.57 -8.15 12.45
CA SER A 287 -4.02 -8.95 11.35
C SER A 287 -2.54 -9.31 11.54
N GLY A 288 -1.96 -9.04 12.72
CA GLY A 288 -0.61 -9.47 13.08
C GLY A 288 0.49 -8.48 12.72
N VAL A 289 0.18 -7.33 12.13
CA VAL A 289 1.16 -6.28 11.78
C VAL A 289 1.02 -5.14 12.78
N ALA A 290 2.06 -4.83 13.54
CA ALA A 290 2.05 -3.76 14.54
C ALA A 290 2.78 -2.51 13.99
N PRO A 291 2.08 -1.52 13.41
CA PRO A 291 2.74 -0.38 12.79
C PRO A 291 3.43 0.46 13.88
N PRO A 292 4.69 0.89 13.68
CA PRO A 292 5.40 1.67 14.69
C PRO A 292 4.68 2.99 15.00
N GLY A 293 4.85 3.46 16.24
CA GLY A 293 4.30 4.74 16.70
C GLY A 293 5.11 5.94 16.22
N THR A 294 6.41 5.76 15.99
CA THR A 294 7.33 6.80 15.52
C THR A 294 7.42 6.81 14.00
N LEU A 295 7.33 8.00 13.40
CA LEU A 295 7.44 8.18 11.95
C LEU A 295 8.85 8.64 11.56
N PRO A 296 9.42 8.09 10.47
CA PRO A 296 10.57 8.70 9.82
C PRO A 296 10.23 10.11 9.31
N VAL A 297 11.25 10.94 9.14
CA VAL A 297 11.10 12.29 8.58
C VAL A 297 10.53 12.20 7.16
N GLY A 298 9.45 12.94 6.91
CA GLY A 298 8.85 13.04 5.56
C GLY A 298 7.85 11.94 5.22
N VAL A 299 7.48 11.10 6.18
CA VAL A 299 6.46 10.05 6.04
C VAL A 299 5.19 10.47 6.78
N GLY A 300 4.04 10.45 6.10
CA GLY A 300 2.73 10.64 6.72
C GLY A 300 2.29 9.43 7.52
N VAL A 301 1.33 9.62 8.44
CA VAL A 301 0.72 8.48 9.15
C VAL A 301 0.01 7.56 8.16
N ASP A 302 -0.71 8.13 7.20
CA ASP A 302 -1.39 7.40 6.15
C ASP A 302 -0.40 6.62 5.27
N ASP A 303 0.67 7.25 4.79
CA ASP A 303 1.69 6.57 3.97
C ASP A 303 2.31 5.36 4.70
N LEU A 304 2.61 5.49 6.01
CA LEU A 304 3.11 4.37 6.81
C LEU A 304 2.10 3.22 6.89
N LEU A 305 0.83 3.54 7.14
CA LEU A 305 -0.22 2.53 7.29
C LEU A 305 -0.52 1.84 5.96
N ASP A 306 -0.49 2.59 4.86
CA ASP A 306 -0.67 2.07 3.51
C ASP A 306 0.50 1.15 3.11
N ALA A 307 1.75 1.52 3.44
CA ALA A 307 2.90 0.62 3.29
C ALA A 307 2.80 -0.65 4.15
N CYS A 308 2.29 -0.55 5.39
CA CYS A 308 2.04 -1.73 6.23
C CYS A 308 0.96 -2.64 5.63
N ALA A 309 -0.11 -2.07 5.07
CA ALA A 309 -1.15 -2.83 4.39
C ALA A 309 -0.59 -3.52 3.12
N ALA A 310 0.26 -2.84 2.37
CA ALA A 310 0.96 -3.42 1.23
C ALA A 310 1.87 -4.58 1.63
N ALA A 311 2.55 -4.49 2.78
CA ALA A 311 3.42 -5.55 3.28
C ALA A 311 2.62 -6.78 3.72
N TRP A 312 1.47 -6.56 4.38
CA TRP A 312 0.54 -7.63 4.74
C TRP A 312 0.02 -8.37 3.50
N THR A 313 -0.38 -7.64 2.46
CA THR A 313 -0.81 -8.23 1.18
C THR A 313 0.33 -8.97 0.49
N ALA A 314 1.54 -8.40 0.46
CA ALA A 314 2.72 -9.06 -0.09
C ALA A 314 3.01 -10.40 0.61
N HIS A 315 2.83 -10.47 1.93
CA HIS A 315 2.96 -11.73 2.68
C HIS A 315 1.90 -12.77 2.25
N ARG A 316 0.66 -12.35 1.99
CA ARG A 316 -0.41 -13.24 1.52
C ARG A 316 -0.17 -13.74 0.11
N VAL A 317 0.37 -12.90 -0.78
CA VAL A 317 0.83 -13.34 -2.10
C VAL A 317 1.97 -14.35 -1.93
N LYS A 318 2.93 -14.08 -1.04
CA LYS A 318 4.06 -14.99 -0.78
C LYS A 318 3.58 -16.39 -0.37
N THR A 319 2.56 -16.47 0.48
CA THR A 319 2.05 -17.73 1.05
C THR A 319 0.89 -18.35 0.27
N GLY A 320 0.53 -17.80 -0.89
CA GLY A 320 -0.60 -18.28 -1.70
C GLY A 320 -1.99 -18.02 -1.08
N ALA A 321 -2.07 -17.24 -0.01
CA ALA A 321 -3.32 -16.88 0.66
C ALA A 321 -4.01 -15.65 0.05
N GLY A 322 -3.33 -14.92 -0.83
CA GLY A 322 -3.81 -13.69 -1.46
C GLY A 322 -4.97 -13.91 -2.44
N ARG A 323 -5.85 -12.91 -2.53
CA ARG A 323 -6.88 -12.80 -3.58
C ARG A 323 -6.40 -11.82 -4.63
N THR A 324 -6.80 -12.03 -5.87
CA THR A 324 -6.35 -11.24 -7.02
C THR A 324 -7.56 -10.74 -7.80
N PHE A 325 -7.51 -9.47 -8.21
CA PHE A 325 -8.55 -8.82 -9.02
C PHE A 325 -7.96 -8.34 -10.35
N PRO A 326 -8.40 -8.88 -11.50
CA PRO A 326 -9.19 -10.10 -11.66
C PRO A 326 -8.41 -11.37 -11.26
N GLU A 327 -9.11 -12.50 -11.06
CA GLU A 327 -8.44 -13.79 -10.79
C GLU A 327 -7.48 -14.21 -11.91
N THR A 328 -7.87 -13.93 -13.16
CA THR A 328 -7.02 -14.07 -14.35
C THR A 328 -6.64 -12.68 -14.86
N PRO A 329 -5.41 -12.20 -14.60
CA PRO A 329 -4.96 -10.86 -14.99
C PRO A 329 -4.98 -10.65 -16.51
N GLU A 330 -5.39 -9.45 -16.93
CA GLU A 330 -5.14 -8.99 -18.29
C GLU A 330 -3.63 -8.75 -18.48
N THR A 331 -3.15 -8.78 -19.73
CA THR A 331 -1.78 -8.40 -20.07
C THR A 331 -1.82 -7.55 -21.32
N PHE A 332 -1.15 -6.39 -21.28
CA PHE A 332 -1.13 -5.40 -22.35
C PHE A 332 0.18 -5.46 -23.14
N SER A 333 0.44 -4.48 -24.02
CA SER A 333 1.70 -4.36 -24.77
C SER A 333 2.94 -4.32 -23.87
N ASP A 334 2.74 -3.94 -22.62
CA ASP A 334 3.75 -3.84 -21.60
C ASP A 334 4.16 -5.20 -20.98
N GLY A 335 3.45 -6.28 -21.30
CA GLY A 335 3.77 -7.65 -20.87
C GLY A 335 3.63 -7.91 -19.37
N LEU A 336 3.11 -6.96 -18.60
CA LEU A 336 2.92 -7.09 -17.15
C LEU A 336 1.48 -7.52 -16.85
N PRO A 337 1.26 -8.48 -15.94
CA PRO A 337 -0.08 -8.86 -15.51
C PRO A 337 -0.72 -7.69 -14.75
N ALA A 338 -1.84 -7.19 -15.27
CA ALA A 338 -2.62 -6.13 -14.66
C ALA A 338 -3.59 -6.70 -13.62
N ALA A 339 -3.21 -6.63 -12.35
CA ALA A 339 -4.04 -7.11 -11.25
C ALA A 339 -3.74 -6.41 -9.93
N ILE A 340 -4.77 -6.28 -9.08
CA ILE A 340 -4.66 -5.78 -7.72
C ILE A 340 -4.79 -6.95 -6.75
N HIS A 341 -3.90 -7.04 -5.77
CA HIS A 341 -3.87 -8.12 -4.78
C HIS A 341 -4.35 -7.65 -3.40
N VAL A 342 -4.96 -8.57 -2.60
CA VAL A 342 -5.35 -8.40 -1.18
C VAL A 342 -5.22 -9.68 -0.36
#